data_AF-V9LIX1-F1
#
_entry.id   AF-V9LIX1-F1
#
_cell.length_a   1.000
_cell.length_b   1.000
_cell.length_c   1.000
_cell.angle_alpha   90.00
_cell.angle_beta   90.00
_cell.angle_gamma   90.00
#
_symmetry.space_group_name_H-M   'P 1'
#
loop_
_entity.id
_entity.type
_entity.pdbx_description
1 polymer ?
#
loop_
_entity_poly.entity_id
_entity_poly.type
_entity_poly.pdbx_seq_one_letter_code
_entity_poly.pdbx_strand_id
1 'polypeptide(L)'
;EAKDLEKEVCFVDIAYDEIPERYYKDSEDLRYFKSEKTQRGMLTEGWRDTQKPIMCSYKLVTVKFEVWGLQTRVEQFVHKVVRDILLIGHRQAFAWVDEWYDMAMDDVRMYEKNMHEQTNIKVWFDQPSTNSPPADEIQSDANAS
;
A
#
# COMPACT_ATOMS: atom_id res chain seq x y z
N GLU A 1 -7.20 -30.62 15.46
CA GLU A 1 -6.48 -29.75 16.40
C GLU A 1 -5.67 -28.74 15.59
N ALA A 2 -5.92 -27.45 15.78
CA ALA A 2 -5.01 -26.44 15.28
C ALA A 2 -3.71 -26.62 16.06
N LYS A 3 -2.65 -27.12 15.41
CA LYS A 3 -1.31 -27.05 15.98
C LYS A 3 -1.10 -25.60 16.42
N ASP A 4 -0.62 -25.40 17.65
CA ASP A 4 -0.14 -24.11 18.13
C ASP A 4 0.97 -23.63 17.19
N LEU A 5 0.58 -22.99 16.09
CA LEU A 5 1.47 -22.23 15.25
C LEU A 5 1.92 -21.07 16.12
N GLU A 6 3.21 -21.01 16.41
CA GLU A 6 3.83 -19.89 17.09
C GLU A 6 3.46 -18.61 16.34
N LYS A 7 2.73 -17.71 17.02
CA LYS A 7 2.29 -16.43 16.45
C LYS A 7 3.16 -15.33 17.02
N GLU A 8 3.94 -14.70 16.17
CA GLU A 8 4.66 -13.48 16.51
C GLU A 8 3.74 -12.27 16.32
N VAL A 9 3.69 -11.38 17.32
CA VAL A 9 2.99 -10.09 17.22
C VAL A 9 4.00 -9.01 16.91
N CYS A 10 3.95 -8.47 15.69
CA CYS A 10 4.76 -7.33 15.27
C CYS A 10 3.94 -6.05 15.28
N PHE A 11 4.28 -5.11 16.17
CA PHE A 11 3.73 -3.76 16.14
C PHE A 11 4.42 -2.93 15.05
N VAL A 12 3.65 -2.08 14.37
CA VAL A 12 4.14 -1.16 13.34
C VAL A 12 3.93 0.27 13.82
N ASP A 13 4.99 1.07 13.81
CA ASP A 13 4.96 2.50 14.10
C ASP A 13 5.18 3.33 12.82
N ILE A 14 4.09 3.89 12.28
CA ILE A 14 4.12 4.66 11.04
C ILE A 14 4.96 5.95 11.11
N ALA A 15 5.28 6.44 12.31
CA ALA A 15 6.08 7.65 12.51
C ALA A 15 7.55 7.35 12.81
N TYR A 16 7.83 6.30 13.59
CA TYR A 16 9.16 6.08 14.18
C TYR A 16 9.85 4.76 13.79
N ASP A 17 9.16 3.80 13.17
CA ASP A 17 9.85 2.64 12.61
C ASP A 17 10.73 3.07 11.42
N GLU A 18 11.91 2.48 11.32
CA GLU A 18 12.81 2.73 10.20
C GLU A 18 12.21 2.23 8.88
N ILE A 19 12.34 3.05 7.83
CA ILE A 19 12.06 2.67 6.45
C ILE A 19 13.35 2.71 5.62
N PRO A 20 13.49 1.87 4.58
CA PRO A 20 14.61 1.99 3.67
C PRO A 20 14.69 3.39 3.06
N GLU A 21 15.88 3.99 3.05
CA GLU A 21 16.12 5.38 2.62
C GLU A 21 15.55 5.69 1.22
N ARG A 22 15.60 4.72 0.30
CA ARG A 22 15.01 4.86 -1.06
C ARG A 22 13.50 5.13 -1.09
N TYR A 23 12.79 4.84 0.00
CA TYR A 23 11.36 5.09 0.15
C TYR A 23 11.06 6.31 1.01
N TYR A 24 12.07 6.91 1.64
CA TYR A 24 11.88 8.10 2.45
C TYR A 24 11.60 9.31 1.58
N LYS A 25 10.55 10.07 1.94
CA LYS A 25 10.23 11.38 1.39
C LYS A 25 9.82 12.30 2.52
N ASP A 26 10.34 13.52 2.52
CA ASP A 26 10.01 14.52 3.54
C ASP A 26 8.51 14.82 3.61
N SER A 27 7.82 14.84 2.46
CA SER A 27 6.37 15.02 2.36
C SER A 27 5.56 13.90 3.01
N GLU A 28 6.16 12.72 3.20
CA GLU A 28 5.54 11.55 3.82
C GLU A 28 6.02 11.36 5.27
N ASP A 29 6.79 12.32 5.82
CA ASP A 29 7.28 12.24 7.20
C ASP A 29 6.30 12.71 8.25
N LEU A 30 5.65 11.75 8.92
CA LEU A 30 4.59 12.01 9.89
C LEU A 30 5.05 12.74 11.15
N ARG A 31 6.36 12.80 11.39
CA ARG A 31 6.94 13.61 12.47
C ARG A 31 6.85 15.10 12.17
N TYR A 32 6.70 15.49 10.90
CA TYR A 32 6.65 16.87 10.43
C TYR A 32 5.38 17.19 9.63
N PHE A 33 4.72 16.18 9.09
CA PHE A 33 3.46 16.32 8.38
C PHE A 33 2.33 16.69 9.34
N LYS A 34 1.54 17.70 8.94
CA LYS A 34 0.29 18.07 9.57
C LYS A 34 -0.74 18.30 8.47
N SER A 35 -1.86 17.61 8.57
CA SER A 35 -2.99 17.74 7.65
C SER A 35 -3.63 19.11 7.75
N GLU A 36 -3.90 19.74 6.61
CA GLU A 36 -4.61 21.02 6.55
C GLU A 36 -6.11 20.83 6.81
N LYS A 37 -6.71 19.76 6.28
CA LYS A 37 -8.15 19.51 6.40
C LYS A 37 -8.56 19.03 7.79
N THR A 38 -7.77 18.14 8.38
CA THR A 38 -8.12 17.46 9.64
C THR A 38 -7.36 18.00 10.84
N GLN A 39 -6.32 18.80 10.61
CA GLN A 39 -5.39 19.31 11.65
C GLN A 39 -4.65 18.20 12.42
N ARG A 40 -4.69 16.96 11.94
CA ARG A 40 -4.00 15.81 12.54
C ARG A 40 -2.51 15.82 12.20
N GLY A 41 -1.71 15.25 13.09
CA GLY A 41 -0.26 15.40 13.06
C GLY A 41 0.16 16.76 13.66
N MET A 42 1.44 17.01 13.89
CA MET A 42 2.59 16.11 13.74
C MET A 42 2.55 14.98 14.77
N LEU A 43 3.05 13.80 14.40
CA LEU A 43 3.12 12.64 15.29
C LEU A 43 4.41 12.66 16.10
N THR A 44 4.31 13.00 17.39
CA THR A 44 5.43 12.97 18.34
C THR A 44 5.60 11.59 18.98
N GLU A 45 6.68 11.35 19.71
CA GLU A 45 6.87 10.12 20.46
C GLU A 45 5.70 9.92 21.44
N GLY A 46 5.18 8.68 21.53
CA GLY A 46 3.97 8.38 22.29
C GLY A 46 2.66 8.84 21.64
N TRP A 47 2.65 9.22 20.35
CA TRP A 47 1.44 9.72 19.65
C TRP A 47 0.21 8.82 19.76
N ARG A 48 0.38 7.50 19.95
CA ARG A 48 -0.73 6.55 20.09
C ARG A 48 -1.65 6.89 21.28
N ASP A 49 -1.12 7.50 22.33
CA ASP A 49 -1.87 7.85 23.54
C ASP A 49 -2.57 9.22 23.43
N THR A 50 -2.02 10.12 22.61
CA THR A 50 -2.46 11.52 22.51
C THR A 50 -3.36 11.80 21.31
N GLN A 51 -3.20 11.07 20.20
CA GLN A 51 -3.93 11.33 18.96
C GLN A 51 -5.32 10.70 18.94
N LYS A 52 -6.31 11.48 18.50
CA LYS A 52 -7.71 11.03 18.30
C LYS A 52 -8.27 11.61 16.99
N PRO A 53 -9.16 10.88 16.28
CA PRO A 53 -9.54 9.49 16.52
C PRO A 53 -8.39 8.53 16.17
N ILE A 54 -8.35 7.36 16.82
CA ILE A 54 -7.37 6.31 16.54
C ILE A 54 -8.10 4.98 16.27
N MET A 55 -7.55 4.19 15.36
CA MET A 55 -7.99 2.83 15.07
C MET A 55 -6.77 1.91 15.03
N CYS A 56 -7.02 0.60 15.11
CA CYS A 56 -6.00 -0.42 14.93
C CYS A 56 -6.50 -1.45 13.91
N SER A 57 -5.65 -1.81 12.95
CA SER A 57 -5.91 -2.89 12.00
C SER A 57 -5.03 -4.08 12.37
N TYR A 58 -5.65 -5.21 12.68
CA TYR A 58 -4.95 -6.47 12.94
C TYR A 58 -4.87 -7.27 11.64
N LYS A 59 -3.67 -7.40 11.08
CA LYS A 59 -3.42 -8.12 9.82
C LYS A 59 -2.71 -9.44 10.11
N LEU A 60 -3.47 -10.54 10.11
CA LEU A 60 -2.92 -11.88 10.23
C LEU A 60 -2.27 -12.28 8.90
N VAL A 61 -0.97 -12.52 8.92
CA VAL A 61 -0.20 -12.93 7.75
C VAL A 61 0.24 -14.38 7.94
N THR A 62 -0.10 -15.23 6.97
CA THR A 62 0.36 -16.62 6.92
C THR A 62 1.12 -16.81 5.62
N VAL A 63 2.38 -17.23 5.70
CA VAL A 63 3.20 -17.56 4.53
C VAL A 63 3.43 -19.06 4.51
N LYS A 64 3.33 -19.67 3.33
CA LYS A 64 3.62 -21.08 3.10
C LYS A 64 4.53 -21.19 1.87
N PHE A 65 5.72 -21.76 2.04
CA PHE A 65 6.67 -21.97 0.96
C PHE A 65 7.34 -23.35 1.07
N GLU A 66 6.84 -24.33 0.32
CA GLU A 66 7.24 -25.74 0.45
C GLU A 66 8.37 -26.11 -0.53
N VAL A 67 9.52 -25.44 -0.41
CA VAL A 67 10.73 -25.80 -1.18
C VAL A 67 11.82 -26.27 -0.24
N TRP A 68 12.31 -27.49 -0.50
CA TRP A 68 13.35 -28.11 0.31
C TRP A 68 14.60 -27.23 0.37
N GLY A 69 15.12 -27.04 1.59
CA GLY A 69 16.30 -26.21 1.86
C GLY A 69 16.08 -24.69 1.79
N LEU A 70 14.90 -24.21 1.37
CA LEU A 70 14.61 -22.78 1.22
C LEU A 70 13.41 -22.27 2.04
N GLN A 71 12.54 -23.16 2.53
CA GLN A 71 11.33 -22.84 3.28
C GLN A 71 11.49 -21.69 4.29
N THR A 72 12.23 -21.91 5.38
CA THR A 72 12.34 -20.95 6.48
C THR A 72 12.87 -19.60 6.03
N ARG A 73 13.92 -19.59 5.19
CA ARG A 73 14.55 -18.35 4.72
C ARG A 73 13.59 -17.52 3.87
N VAL A 74 12.83 -18.17 2.98
CA VAL A 74 11.88 -17.48 2.10
C VAL A 74 10.66 -17.02 2.88
N GLU A 75 10.10 -17.85 3.77
CA GLU A 75 8.96 -17.47 4.61
C GLU A 75 9.29 -16.25 5.48
N GLN A 76 10.42 -16.27 6.18
CA GLN A 76 10.89 -15.12 6.97
C GLN A 76 11.11 -13.87 6.11
N PHE A 77 11.70 -14.03 4.93
CA PHE A 77 11.89 -12.91 3.99
C PHE A 77 10.56 -12.29 3.56
N VAL A 78 9.56 -13.12 3.22
CA VAL A 78 8.23 -12.63 2.83
C VAL A 78 7.56 -11.90 4.00
N HIS A 79 7.64 -12.42 5.23
CA HIS A 79 7.12 -11.72 6.40
C HIS A 79 7.75 -10.34 6.58
N LYS A 80 9.08 -10.20 6.39
CA LYS A 80 9.76 -8.91 6.41
C LYS A 80 9.25 -7.97 5.32
N VAL A 81 9.12 -8.46 4.08
CA VAL A 81 8.59 -7.67 2.96
C VAL A 81 7.16 -7.21 3.23
N VAL A 82 6.30 -8.07 3.76
CA VAL A 82 4.92 -7.71 4.11
C VAL A 82 4.91 -6.64 5.20
N ARG A 83 5.75 -6.75 6.23
CA ARG A 83 5.91 -5.71 7.26
C ARG A 83 6.28 -4.36 6.64
N ASP A 84 7.27 -4.35 5.75
CA ASP A 84 7.76 -3.12 5.09
C ASP A 84 6.67 -2.48 4.21
N ILE A 85 5.93 -3.27 3.43
CA ILE A 85 4.79 -2.81 2.63
C ILE A 85 3.72 -2.18 3.51
N LEU A 86 3.39 -2.83 4.63
CA LEU A 86 2.39 -2.32 5.56
C LEU A 86 2.85 -1.02 6.22
N LEU A 87 4.10 -0.94 6.67
CA LEU A 87 4.65 0.28 7.27
C LEU A 87 4.60 1.46 6.28
N ILE A 88 5.17 1.29 5.08
CA ILE A 88 5.24 2.34 4.07
C ILE A 88 3.83 2.74 3.62
N GLY A 89 2.96 1.77 3.33
CA GLY A 89 1.60 2.04 2.88
C GLY A 89 0.75 2.80 3.89
N HIS A 90 0.84 2.48 5.19
CA HIS A 90 0.07 3.21 6.21
C HIS A 90 0.68 4.60 6.51
N ARG A 91 1.99 4.75 6.37
CA ARG A 91 2.65 6.06 6.43
C ARG A 91 2.13 6.98 5.32
N GLN A 92 2.10 6.48 4.08
CA GLN A 92 1.53 7.17 2.93
C GLN A 92 0.05 7.48 3.10
N ALA A 93 -0.75 6.51 3.54
CA ALA A 93 -2.17 6.71 3.77
C ALA A 93 -2.45 7.86 4.76
N PHE A 94 -1.64 8.01 5.82
CA PHE A 94 -1.76 9.14 6.74
C PHE A 94 -1.27 10.45 6.12
N ALA A 95 -0.11 10.44 5.45
CA ALA A 95 0.47 11.64 4.82
C ALA A 95 -0.42 12.20 3.70
N TRP A 96 -1.18 11.35 3.01
CA TRP A 96 -2.08 11.73 1.93
C TRP A 96 -3.52 11.92 2.41
N VAL A 97 -3.76 12.05 3.73
CA VAL A 97 -5.12 12.21 4.28
C VAL A 97 -5.87 13.37 3.64
N ASP A 98 -5.19 14.47 3.33
CA ASP A 98 -5.85 15.62 2.71
C ASP A 98 -6.36 15.33 1.29
N GLU A 99 -5.80 14.32 0.60
CA GLU A 99 -6.23 13.91 -0.73
C GLU A 99 -7.53 13.11 -0.69
N TRP A 100 -7.69 12.22 0.30
CA TRP A 100 -8.81 11.27 0.35
C TRP A 100 -9.89 11.60 1.39
N TYR A 101 -9.65 12.52 2.33
CA TYR A 101 -10.55 12.76 3.47
C TYR A 101 -12.00 13.13 3.07
N ASP A 102 -12.18 13.89 1.99
CA ASP A 102 -13.50 14.34 1.52
C ASP A 102 -14.10 13.44 0.41
N MET A 103 -13.44 12.33 0.07
CA MET A 103 -13.94 11.44 -0.98
C MET A 103 -15.17 10.69 -0.50
N ALA A 104 -16.24 10.71 -1.30
CA ALA A 104 -17.34 9.77 -1.16
C ALA A 104 -16.98 8.40 -1.74
N MET A 105 -17.73 7.37 -1.38
CA MET A 105 -17.52 6.02 -1.92
C MET A 105 -17.62 5.95 -3.45
N ASP A 106 -18.42 6.81 -4.07
CA ASP A 106 -18.51 6.88 -5.53
C ASP A 106 -17.26 7.50 -6.16
N ASP A 107 -16.62 8.48 -5.50
CA ASP A 107 -15.33 9.02 -5.92
C ASP A 107 -14.25 7.94 -5.84
N VAL A 108 -14.26 7.12 -4.78
CA VAL A 108 -13.33 5.99 -4.61
C VAL A 108 -13.50 4.98 -5.74
N ARG A 109 -14.74 4.59 -6.06
CA ARG A 109 -15.02 3.64 -7.16
C ARG A 109 -14.56 4.18 -8.51
N MET A 110 -14.77 5.48 -8.76
CA MET A 110 -14.33 6.13 -10.00
C MET A 110 -12.80 6.17 -10.08
N TYR A 111 -12.13 6.50 -8.97
CA TYR A 111 -10.68 6.48 -8.87
C TYR A 111 -10.11 5.09 -9.15
N GLU A 112 -10.66 4.04 -8.53
CA GLU A 112 -10.26 2.65 -8.75
C GLU A 112 -10.40 2.24 -10.22
N LYS A 113 -11.54 2.58 -10.86
CA LYS A 113 -11.77 2.31 -12.28
C LYS A 113 -10.72 2.98 -13.16
N ASN A 114 -10.49 4.29 -12.98
CA ASN A 114 -9.53 5.05 -13.77
C ASN A 114 -8.09 4.53 -13.57
N MET A 115 -7.71 4.20 -12.33
CA MET A 115 -6.39 3.64 -12.04
C MET A 115 -6.21 2.24 -12.63
N HIS A 116 -7.25 1.41 -12.61
CA HIS A 116 -7.23 0.10 -13.25
C HIS A 116 -7.00 0.21 -14.76
N GLU A 117 -7.76 1.06 -15.44
CA GLU A 117 -7.62 1.31 -16.88
C GLU A 117 -6.21 1.82 -17.23
N GLN A 118 -5.71 2.85 -16.52
CA GLN A 118 -4.36 3.39 -16.75
C GLN A 118 -3.26 2.35 -16.49
N THR A 119 -3.42 1.50 -15.49
CA THR A 119 -2.46 0.43 -15.18
C THR A 119 -2.45 -0.61 -16.29
N ASN A 120 -3.62 -1.03 -16.79
CA ASN A 120 -3.73 -1.98 -17.90
C ASN A 120 -3.05 -1.44 -19.16
N ILE A 121 -3.24 -0.14 -19.45
CA ILE A 121 -2.59 0.53 -20.58
C ILE A 121 -1.06 0.51 -20.43
N LYS A 122 -0.52 0.80 -19.25
CA LYS A 122 0.95 0.77 -19.01
C LYS A 122 1.53 -0.63 -19.15
N VAL A 123 0.87 -1.63 -18.56
CA VAL A 123 1.29 -3.04 -18.67
C VAL A 123 1.30 -3.51 -20.12
N TRP A 124 0.35 -3.02 -20.94
CA TRP A 124 0.31 -3.28 -22.36
C TRP A 124 1.52 -2.69 -23.11
N PHE A 125 1.84 -1.41 -22.86
CA PHE A 125 2.93 -0.72 -23.56
C PHE A 125 4.34 -1.15 -23.10
N ASP A 126 4.49 -1.62 -21.87
CA ASP A 126 5.78 -2.12 -21.35
C ASP A 126 6.09 -3.57 -21.76
N GLN A 127 5.25 -4.20 -22.59
CA GLN A 127 5.58 -5.52 -23.13
C GLN A 127 6.72 -5.42 -24.17
N PRO A 128 7.76 -6.28 -24.08
CA PRO A 128 8.75 -6.38 -25.15
C PRO A 128 8.02 -6.73 -26.45
N SER A 129 8.31 -5.99 -27.52
CA SER A 129 7.66 -6.08 -28.83
C SER A 129 7.77 -7.48 -29.45
N THR A 130 6.88 -8.40 -29.08
CA THR A 130 6.71 -9.68 -29.78
C THR A 130 5.26 -10.01 -30.11
N ASN A 131 4.28 -9.17 -29.75
CA ASN A 131 2.90 -9.33 -30.21
C ASN A 131 2.25 -7.96 -30.45
N SER A 132 2.43 -7.40 -31.65
CA SER A 132 1.51 -6.37 -32.13
C SER A 132 0.20 -7.05 -32.55
N PRO A 133 -0.98 -6.67 -32.01
CA PRO A 133 -2.23 -7.06 -32.65
C PRO A 133 -2.38 -6.36 -34.00
N PRO A 134 -3.16 -6.94 -34.94
CA PRO A 134 -3.45 -6.30 -36.22
C PRO A 134 -4.13 -4.96 -35.98
N ALA A 135 -3.84 -3.96 -36.81
CA ALA A 135 -4.32 -2.58 -36.71
C ALA A 135 -5.86 -2.41 -36.79
N ASP A 136 -6.63 -3.50 -36.86
CA ASP A 136 -8.07 -3.48 -37.10
C ASP A 136 -8.92 -3.33 -35.81
N GLU A 137 -8.33 -3.47 -34.61
CA GLU A 137 -9.06 -3.28 -33.33
C GLU A 137 -9.07 -1.84 -32.81
N ILE A 138 -8.37 -0.90 -33.45
CA ILE A 138 -8.30 0.50 -32.97
C ILE A 138 -9.47 1.36 -33.50
N GLN A 139 -10.26 0.86 -34.45
CA GLN A 139 -11.29 1.69 -35.13
C GLN A 139 -12.72 1.56 -34.53
N SER A 140 -13.01 0.62 -33.61
CA SER A 140 -14.39 0.41 -33.13
C SER A 140 -14.85 1.40 -32.06
N ASP A 141 -13.93 1.93 -31.26
CA ASP A 141 -14.32 2.65 -30.03
C ASP A 141 -14.36 4.18 -30.19
N ALA A 142 -14.00 4.70 -31.37
CA ALA A 142 -14.13 6.11 -31.71
C ALA A 142 -15.50 6.49 -32.32
N ASN A 143 -16.39 5.52 -32.56
CA ASN A 143 -17.69 5.72 -33.24
C ASN A 143 -18.89 5.13 -32.47
N ALA A 144 -18.85 5.13 -31.14
CA ALA A 144 -20.03 4.92 -30.31
C ALA A 144 -20.29 6.18 -29.46
N SER A 145 -21.21 7.00 -29.98
CA SER A 145 -21.90 8.21 -29.44
C SER A 145 -21.74 8.54 -27.96
#